data_AF-A0A956IRB5-F1
#
_entry.id   AF-A0A956IRB5-F1
#
_cell.length_a   1.000
_cell.length_b   1.000
_cell.length_c   1.000
_cell.angle_alpha   90.00
_cell.angle_beta   90.00
_cell.angle_gamma   90.00
#
_symmetry.space_group_name_H-M   'P 1'
#
loop_
_entity.id
_entity.type
_entity.pdbx_description
1 polymer ?
#
loop_
_entity_poly.entity_id
_entity_poly.type
_entity_poly.pdbx_seq_one_letter_code
_entity_poly.pdbx_strand_id
1 'polypeptide(L)'
;MGAQVLGKVTHATDGPRGPDVEHRIQVAREWLEEGASIEFELPRNLSCAACGGGGCDACERAGAVSTRGRRELPELVQVKLPVRCDDGPPSSGARSLVIRVPAHGGLAPEGSDLPRGNLMLRIKCADEAEPGVTRVIEERPLTPPPAPAPKPGLAGWVKLLAVAVVLYVIFLIFLRISGRG
;
A
#
# COMPACT_ATOMS: atom_id res chain seq x y z
N MET A 1 15.97 -0.67 -26.49
CA MET A 1 15.19 -1.63 -25.67
C MET A 1 15.48 -1.30 -24.21
N GLY A 2 14.62 -0.50 -23.57
CA GLY A 2 14.82 -0.06 -22.18
C GLY A 2 14.33 -1.13 -21.23
N ALA A 3 15.19 -1.60 -20.33
CA ALA A 3 14.80 -2.52 -19.27
C ALA A 3 13.82 -1.82 -18.33
N GLN A 4 12.54 -2.23 -18.37
CA GLN A 4 11.54 -1.79 -17.42
C GLN A 4 11.88 -2.40 -16.06
N VAL A 5 12.37 -1.58 -15.14
CA VAL A 5 12.73 -2.02 -13.79
C VAL A 5 11.44 -2.36 -13.03
N LEU A 6 11.18 -3.66 -12.88
CA LEU A 6 10.03 -4.23 -12.18
C LEU A 6 10.21 -4.12 -10.64
N GLY A 7 10.33 -2.90 -10.13
CA GLY A 7 10.39 -2.63 -8.69
C GLY A 7 11.65 -3.13 -7.96
N LYS A 8 12.03 -2.40 -6.90
CA LYS A 8 13.15 -2.77 -6.02
C LYS A 8 12.57 -3.49 -4.79
N VAL A 9 12.95 -4.75 -4.57
CA VAL A 9 12.65 -5.46 -3.31
C VAL A 9 13.50 -4.84 -2.22
N THR A 10 12.87 -4.10 -1.30
CA THR A 10 13.60 -3.35 -0.26
C THR A 10 13.90 -4.17 0.98
N HIS A 11 13.14 -5.25 1.24
CA HIS A 11 13.35 -6.14 2.39
C HIS A 11 12.98 -7.60 2.06
N ALA A 12 13.86 -8.54 2.39
CA ALA A 12 13.55 -9.97 2.35
C ALA A 12 12.65 -10.30 3.55
N THR A 13 11.46 -10.85 3.29
CA THR A 13 10.43 -11.16 4.31
C THR A 13 10.64 -12.53 4.97
N ASP A 14 11.79 -13.16 4.76
CA ASP A 14 12.05 -14.56 5.12
C ASP A 14 12.72 -14.73 6.50
N GLY A 15 12.69 -13.68 7.34
CA GLY A 15 13.14 -13.77 8.73
C GLY A 15 12.25 -14.70 9.59
N PRO A 16 12.75 -15.11 10.76
CA PRO A 16 11.98 -15.88 11.73
C PRO A 16 10.72 -15.10 12.14
N ARG A 17 9.58 -15.80 12.18
CA ARG A 17 8.24 -15.23 12.41
C ARG A 17 7.29 -16.32 12.89
N GLY A 18 6.09 -15.93 13.30
CA GLY A 18 4.99 -16.86 13.57
C GLY A 18 4.57 -17.67 12.33
N PRO A 19 3.75 -18.72 12.50
CA PRO A 19 3.35 -19.60 11.40
C PRO A 19 2.47 -18.87 10.38
N ASP A 20 2.72 -19.15 9.10
CA ASP A 20 1.91 -18.63 8.00
C ASP A 20 0.55 -19.36 7.95
N VAL A 21 -0.51 -18.62 7.59
CA VAL A 21 -1.90 -19.13 7.56
C VAL A 21 -2.54 -18.92 6.20
N GLU A 22 -3.49 -19.78 5.82
CA GLU A 22 -4.27 -19.65 4.59
C GLU A 22 -5.70 -19.25 4.91
N HIS A 23 -6.19 -18.23 4.21
CA HIS A 23 -7.60 -17.86 4.17
C HIS A 23 -8.07 -17.83 2.72
N ARG A 24 -9.22 -18.43 2.47
CA ARG A 24 -9.83 -18.47 1.14
C ARG A 24 -11.04 -17.57 1.15
N ILE A 25 -11.14 -16.71 0.16
CA ILE A 25 -12.30 -15.84 -0.04
C ILE A 25 -12.75 -15.86 -1.49
N GLN A 26 -14.03 -15.56 -1.72
CA GLN A 26 -14.57 -15.29 -3.04
C GLN A 26 -14.79 -13.79 -3.24
N VAL A 27 -14.42 -13.30 -4.42
CA VAL A 27 -14.50 -11.89 -4.78
C VAL A 27 -15.21 -11.78 -6.11
N ALA A 28 -16.09 -10.77 -6.22
CA ALA A 28 -16.82 -10.47 -7.43
C ALA A 28 -15.85 -10.11 -8.57
N ARG A 29 -16.11 -10.62 -9.77
CA ARG A 29 -15.24 -10.47 -10.95
C ARG A 29 -14.95 -8.99 -11.24
N GLU A 30 -15.96 -8.14 -11.19
CA GLU A 30 -15.84 -6.72 -11.49
C GLU A 30 -14.87 -6.01 -10.53
N TRP A 31 -14.71 -6.48 -9.29
CA TRP A 31 -13.75 -5.90 -8.35
C TRP A 31 -12.30 -6.24 -8.73
N LEU A 32 -12.05 -7.40 -9.33
CA LEU A 32 -10.74 -7.76 -9.86
C LEU A 32 -10.41 -7.02 -11.16
N GLU A 33 -11.41 -6.75 -12.00
CA GLU A 33 -11.26 -5.95 -13.23
C GLU A 33 -10.87 -4.51 -12.92
N GLU A 34 -11.45 -3.94 -11.87
CA GLU A 34 -11.19 -2.57 -11.44
C GLU A 34 -9.95 -2.44 -10.55
N GLY A 35 -9.40 -3.56 -10.06
CA GLY A 35 -8.37 -3.56 -9.02
C GLY A 35 -8.88 -2.90 -7.74
N ALA A 36 -10.09 -3.22 -7.32
CA ALA A 36 -10.74 -2.61 -6.16
C ALA A 36 -9.99 -2.91 -4.85
N SER A 37 -10.22 -2.07 -3.85
CA SER A 37 -9.80 -2.36 -2.48
C SER A 37 -10.92 -3.16 -1.80
N ILE A 38 -10.57 -4.24 -1.12
CA ILE A 38 -11.53 -5.04 -0.35
C ILE A 38 -11.15 -5.03 1.13
N GLU A 39 -12.14 -5.23 1.99
CA GLU A 39 -12.00 -5.40 3.42
C GLU A 39 -12.76 -6.64 3.86
N PHE A 40 -12.21 -7.35 4.85
CA PHE A 40 -12.86 -8.49 5.48
C PHE A 40 -12.37 -8.67 6.92
N GLU A 41 -13.21 -9.28 7.76
CA GLU A 41 -12.80 -9.68 9.10
C GLU A 41 -11.95 -10.95 9.06
N LEU A 42 -10.78 -10.91 9.68
CA LEU A 42 -9.90 -12.07 9.77
C LEU A 42 -10.49 -13.09 10.77
N PRO A 43 -10.74 -14.34 10.37
CA PRO A 43 -11.16 -15.37 11.32
C PRO A 43 -10.10 -15.61 12.39
N ARG A 44 -10.54 -15.97 13.61
CA ARG A 44 -9.63 -16.23 14.73
C ARG A 44 -8.71 -17.43 14.47
N ASN A 45 -9.23 -18.47 13.82
CA ASN A 45 -8.48 -19.68 13.49
C ASN A 45 -8.50 -19.85 11.98
N LEU A 46 -7.32 -19.96 11.38
CA LEU A 46 -7.14 -20.18 9.96
C LEU A 46 -6.34 -21.45 9.71
N SER A 47 -6.45 -21.99 8.50
CA SER A 47 -5.71 -23.21 8.13
C SER A 47 -4.21 -22.90 8.13
N CYS A 48 -3.39 -23.82 8.65
CA CYS A 48 -1.94 -23.68 8.55
C CYS A 48 -1.52 -23.72 7.07
N ALA A 49 -0.80 -22.70 6.60
CA ALA A 49 -0.40 -22.62 5.19
C ALA A 49 0.62 -23.70 4.80
N ALA A 50 1.43 -24.19 5.75
CA ALA A 50 2.44 -25.20 5.50
C ALA A 50 1.85 -26.59 5.20
N CYS A 51 0.74 -26.96 5.85
CA CYS A 51 0.10 -28.27 5.70
C CYS A 51 -1.31 -28.22 5.07
N GLY A 52 -1.81 -27.02 4.74
CA GLY A 52 -3.14 -26.83 4.16
C GLY A 52 -4.30 -27.33 5.04
N GLY A 53 -4.10 -27.45 6.36
CA GLY A 53 -5.09 -28.01 7.29
C GLY A 53 -4.81 -29.43 7.79
N GLY A 54 -3.81 -30.14 7.25
CA GLY A 54 -3.55 -31.54 7.60
C GLY A 54 -2.89 -31.79 8.97
N GLY A 55 -2.29 -30.75 9.57
CA GLY A 55 -1.49 -30.86 10.78
C GLY A 55 -0.01 -31.11 10.49
N CYS A 56 0.86 -30.25 11.02
CA CYS A 56 2.32 -30.39 10.97
C CYS A 56 2.94 -29.78 12.23
N ASP A 57 4.25 -29.90 12.41
CA ASP A 57 4.92 -29.39 13.61
C ASP A 57 4.83 -27.86 13.73
N ALA A 58 4.74 -27.12 12.62
CA ALA A 58 4.58 -25.66 12.63
C ALA A 58 3.22 -25.18 13.21
N CYS A 59 2.22 -26.06 13.25
CA CYS A 59 0.92 -25.77 13.85
C CYS A 59 0.58 -26.74 14.98
N GLU A 60 1.60 -27.39 15.58
CA GLU A 60 1.44 -28.35 16.68
C GLU A 60 0.42 -29.46 16.35
N ARG A 61 0.38 -29.88 15.09
CA ARG A 61 -0.53 -30.90 14.55
C ARG A 61 -2.03 -30.56 14.60
N ALA A 62 -2.40 -29.34 14.95
CA ALA A 62 -3.81 -28.91 14.99
C ALA A 62 -4.43 -28.69 13.60
N GLY A 63 -3.61 -28.49 12.56
CA GLY A 63 -4.07 -28.13 11.21
C GLY A 63 -4.53 -26.67 11.07
N ALA A 64 -4.82 -26.01 12.19
CA ALA A 64 -5.20 -24.60 12.26
C ALA A 64 -4.26 -23.82 13.17
N VAL A 65 -4.22 -22.50 12.96
CA VAL A 65 -3.39 -21.55 13.69
C VAL A 65 -4.27 -20.40 14.15
N SER A 66 -4.13 -20.00 15.41
CA SER A 66 -4.79 -18.81 15.93
C SER A 66 -4.07 -17.53 15.47
N THR A 67 -4.82 -16.62 14.87
CA THR A 67 -4.33 -15.30 14.41
C THR A 67 -4.36 -14.25 15.51
N ARG A 68 -5.23 -14.44 16.52
CA ARG A 68 -5.43 -13.50 17.63
C ARG A 68 -5.76 -14.19 18.96
N GLY A 69 -5.53 -13.47 20.05
CA GLY A 69 -5.90 -13.87 21.40
C GLY A 69 -7.41 -14.13 21.56
N ARG A 70 -7.81 -14.94 22.55
CA ARG A 70 -9.23 -15.32 22.74
C ARG A 70 -10.14 -14.12 23.04
N ARG A 71 -9.63 -13.10 23.71
CA ARG A 71 -10.39 -11.90 24.12
C ARG A 71 -10.17 -10.71 23.19
N GLU A 72 -9.37 -10.88 22.14
CA GLU A 72 -9.10 -9.81 21.19
C GLU A 72 -10.24 -9.68 20.17
N LEU A 73 -10.53 -8.44 19.80
CA LEU A 73 -11.55 -8.12 18.81
C LEU A 73 -11.14 -8.64 17.43
N PRO A 74 -12.12 -8.89 16.53
CA PRO A 74 -11.83 -9.14 15.13
C PRO A 74 -10.95 -8.07 14.50
N GLU A 75 -9.94 -8.52 13.76
CA GLU A 75 -9.05 -7.67 12.98
C GLU A 75 -9.66 -7.51 11.58
N LEU A 76 -9.82 -6.28 11.11
CA LEU A 76 -10.20 -5.97 9.73
C LEU A 76 -8.94 -5.89 8.86
N VAL A 77 -8.93 -6.62 7.76
CA VAL A 77 -7.81 -6.65 6.82
C VAL A 77 -8.26 -6.05 5.50
N GLN A 78 -7.59 -4.97 5.09
CA GLN A 78 -7.82 -4.32 3.81
C GLN A 78 -6.73 -4.72 2.81
N VAL A 79 -7.13 -5.13 1.61
CA VAL A 79 -6.21 -5.54 0.55
C VAL A 79 -6.59 -4.91 -0.77
N LYS A 80 -5.60 -4.36 -1.49
CA LYS A 80 -5.77 -3.89 -2.87
C LYS A 80 -5.67 -5.08 -3.81
N LEU A 81 -6.73 -5.34 -4.58
CA LEU A 81 -6.73 -6.39 -5.57
C LEU A 81 -5.87 -5.99 -6.79
N PRO A 82 -5.06 -6.91 -7.34
CA PRO A 82 -4.40 -6.66 -8.61
C PRO A 82 -5.44 -6.67 -9.74
N VAL A 83 -5.27 -5.78 -10.71
CA VAL A 83 -6.09 -5.78 -11.93
C VAL A 83 -5.79 -7.05 -12.72
N ARG A 84 -6.69 -8.03 -12.65
CA ARG A 84 -6.58 -9.32 -13.37
C ARG A 84 -7.96 -9.91 -13.63
N CYS A 85 -8.29 -10.07 -14.90
CA CYS A 85 -9.27 -11.04 -15.36
C CYS A 85 -8.58 -11.96 -16.36
N ASP A 86 -8.40 -13.23 -15.99
CA ASP A 86 -8.03 -14.24 -16.97
C ASP A 86 -9.32 -14.64 -17.70
N ASP A 87 -9.54 -14.08 -18.91
CA ASP A 87 -10.59 -14.49 -19.85
C ASP A 87 -10.28 -15.84 -20.54
N GLY A 88 -9.36 -16.63 -19.98
CA GLY A 88 -8.98 -17.93 -20.52
C GLY A 88 -10.17 -18.90 -20.49
N PRO A 89 -10.32 -19.78 -21.49
CA PRO A 89 -11.38 -20.78 -21.48
C PRO A 89 -11.31 -21.59 -20.18
N PRO A 90 -12.45 -22.03 -19.61
CA PRO A 90 -12.55 -22.84 -18.39
C PRO A 90 -11.96 -24.24 -18.61
N SER A 91 -10.67 -24.29 -18.92
CA SER A 91 -9.88 -25.49 -19.04
C SER A 91 -9.35 -25.83 -17.64
N SER A 92 -10.18 -26.57 -16.91
CA SER A 92 -9.81 -27.30 -15.70
C SER A 92 -9.27 -26.45 -14.53
N GLY A 93 -10.16 -25.69 -13.88
CA GLY A 93 -9.95 -25.14 -12.54
C GLY A 93 -9.88 -23.62 -12.52
N ALA A 94 -10.83 -22.99 -11.83
CA ALA A 94 -10.81 -21.55 -11.57
C ALA A 94 -9.44 -21.17 -10.97
N ARG A 95 -8.66 -20.38 -11.72
CA ARG A 95 -7.34 -19.92 -11.25
C ARG A 95 -7.55 -19.06 -10.01
N SER A 96 -7.04 -19.54 -8.88
CA SER A 96 -7.05 -18.76 -7.64
C SER A 96 -5.81 -17.86 -7.60
N LEU A 97 -6.02 -16.59 -7.27
CA LEU A 97 -4.95 -15.65 -6.98
C LEU A 97 -4.52 -15.85 -5.53
N VAL A 98 -3.21 -15.79 -5.25
CA VAL A 98 -2.72 -15.77 -3.86
C VAL A 98 -2.01 -14.45 -3.62
N ILE A 99 -2.51 -13.68 -2.65
CA ILE A 99 -1.89 -12.45 -2.15
C ILE A 99 -1.26 -12.77 -0.79
N ARG A 100 0.00 -12.40 -0.62
CA ARG A 100 0.70 -12.51 0.67
C ARG A 100 0.54 -11.19 1.43
N VAL A 101 -0.12 -11.23 2.59
CA VAL A 101 -0.27 -10.07 3.48
C VAL A 101 0.62 -10.28 4.72
N PRO A 102 1.73 -9.52 4.86
CA PRO A 102 2.67 -9.72 5.96
C PRO A 102 2.06 -9.42 7.33
N ALA A 103 2.54 -10.11 8.38
CA ALA A 103 2.17 -9.86 9.78
C ALA A 103 0.68 -10.05 10.16
N HIS A 104 -0.14 -10.67 9.29
CA HIS A 104 -1.53 -11.06 9.57
C HIS A 104 -1.72 -12.57 9.79
N GLY A 105 -0.63 -13.32 9.90
CA GLY A 105 -0.65 -14.77 10.15
C GLY A 105 -0.76 -15.12 11.62
N GLY A 106 -0.23 -16.29 11.97
CA GLY A 106 -0.22 -16.80 13.33
C GLY A 106 0.63 -15.97 14.26
N LEU A 107 0.26 -16.01 15.54
CA LEU A 107 1.04 -15.40 16.62
C LEU A 107 2.43 -16.03 16.69
N ALA A 108 3.44 -15.21 16.98
CA ALA A 108 4.76 -15.71 17.31
C ALA A 108 4.71 -16.46 18.66
N PRO A 109 5.70 -17.34 18.95
CA PRO A 109 5.79 -18.00 20.25
C PRO A 109 5.75 -16.98 21.40
N GLU A 110 5.07 -17.35 22.48
CA GLU A 110 4.96 -16.49 23.67
C GLU A 110 6.36 -16.10 24.19
N GLY A 111 6.53 -14.81 24.50
CA GLY A 111 7.80 -14.26 24.97
C GLY A 111 8.86 -14.02 23.89
N SER A 112 8.54 -14.20 22.61
CA SER A 112 9.43 -13.81 21.50
C SER A 112 9.08 -12.43 20.94
N ASP A 113 10.10 -11.69 20.50
CA ASP A 113 9.96 -10.40 19.79
C ASP A 113 9.78 -10.59 18.27
N LEU A 114 9.44 -11.81 17.83
CA LEU A 114 9.29 -12.13 16.42
C LEU A 114 7.94 -11.60 15.90
N PRO A 115 7.88 -11.15 14.64
CA PRO A 115 6.62 -10.74 14.04
C PRO A 115 5.69 -11.94 13.87
N ARG A 116 4.41 -11.63 13.71
CA ARG A 116 3.41 -12.61 13.27
C ARG A 116 3.79 -13.21 11.92
N GLY A 117 3.26 -14.39 11.64
CA GLY A 117 3.35 -15.01 10.32
C GLY A 117 2.67 -14.17 9.24
N ASN A 118 2.70 -14.68 8.02
CA ASN A 118 2.03 -14.08 6.88
C ASN A 118 0.65 -14.72 6.68
N LEU A 119 -0.29 -13.92 6.16
CA LEU A 119 -1.55 -14.39 5.62
C LEU A 119 -1.38 -14.69 4.12
N MET A 120 -1.65 -15.94 3.73
CA MET A 120 -1.81 -16.37 2.34
C MET A 120 -3.28 -16.24 1.98
N LEU A 121 -3.67 -15.09 1.44
CA LEU A 121 -5.04 -14.81 1.02
C LEU A 121 -5.26 -15.39 -0.38
N ARG A 122 -5.98 -16.51 -0.46
CA ARG A 122 -6.36 -17.15 -1.70
C ARG A 122 -7.72 -16.62 -2.16
N ILE A 123 -7.71 -15.87 -3.25
CA ILE A 123 -8.89 -15.26 -3.84
C ILE A 123 -9.36 -16.12 -5.01
N LYS A 124 -10.63 -16.51 -4.97
CA LYS A 124 -11.33 -17.12 -6.09
C LYS A 124 -12.25 -16.08 -6.73
N CYS A 125 -12.16 -15.94 -8.04
CA CYS A 125 -13.11 -15.12 -8.80
C CYS A 125 -14.48 -15.82 -8.83
N ALA A 126 -15.54 -15.05 -8.59
CA ALA A 126 -16.93 -15.48 -8.67
C ALA A 126 -17.80 -14.35 -9.22
N ASP A 127 -19.07 -14.64 -9.50
CA ASP A 127 -20.03 -13.63 -9.95
C ASP A 127 -20.51 -12.74 -8.78
N GLU A 128 -20.44 -13.25 -7.55
CA GLU A 128 -20.78 -12.53 -6.32
C GLU A 128 -19.67 -12.69 -5.28
N ALA A 129 -19.50 -11.67 -4.44
CA ALA A 129 -18.55 -11.72 -3.32
C ALA A 129 -19.06 -12.60 -2.17
N GLU A 130 -18.14 -13.20 -1.42
CA GLU A 130 -18.47 -13.96 -0.23
C GLU A 130 -19.02 -13.05 0.89
N PRO A 131 -20.00 -13.51 1.69
CA PRO A 131 -20.46 -12.76 2.86
C PRO A 131 -19.30 -12.38 3.79
N GLY A 132 -19.25 -11.10 4.19
CA GLY A 132 -18.18 -10.56 5.04
C GLY A 132 -16.98 -10.00 4.27
N VAL A 133 -16.94 -10.13 2.94
CA VAL A 133 -16.00 -9.41 2.07
C VAL A 133 -16.70 -8.20 1.47
N THR A 134 -16.24 -7.01 1.82
CA THR A 134 -16.81 -5.75 1.35
C THR A 134 -15.83 -5.01 0.45
N ARG A 135 -16.37 -4.31 -0.54
CA ARG A 135 -15.58 -3.38 -1.34
C ARG A 135 -15.41 -2.07 -0.56
N VAL A 136 -14.17 -1.64 -0.38
CA VAL A 136 -13.87 -0.32 0.14
C VAL A 136 -13.94 0.66 -1.01
N ILE A 137 -14.95 1.53 -0.97
CA ILE A 137 -15.00 2.70 -1.83
C ILE A 137 -14.01 3.69 -1.23
N GLU A 138 -12.81 3.74 -1.79
CA GLU A 138 -11.89 4.85 -1.50
C GLU A 138 -12.62 6.13 -1.92
N GLU A 139 -13.09 6.91 -0.95
CA GLU A 139 -13.38 8.31 -1.18
C GLU A 139 -12.07 8.93 -1.66
N ARG A 140 -11.97 9.11 -2.98
CA ARG A 140 -10.83 9.79 -3.61
C ARG A 140 -10.58 11.04 -2.78
N PRO A 141 -9.41 11.18 -2.11
CA PRO A 141 -9.09 12.42 -1.45
C PRO A 141 -9.23 13.48 -2.52
N LEU A 142 -10.16 14.42 -2.32
CA LEU A 142 -10.22 15.63 -3.12
C LEU A 142 -8.87 16.29 -2.87
N THR A 143 -7.88 15.97 -3.70
CA THR A 143 -6.62 16.70 -3.71
C THR A 143 -7.06 18.15 -3.80
N PRO A 144 -6.82 18.99 -2.77
CA PRO A 144 -7.15 20.39 -2.90
C PRO A 144 -6.43 20.86 -4.16
N PRO A 145 -7.11 21.61 -5.05
CA PRO A 145 -6.51 22.06 -6.29
C PRO A 145 -5.15 22.66 -5.98
N PRO A 146 -4.10 22.37 -6.79
CA PRO A 146 -2.75 22.86 -6.53
C PRO A 146 -2.85 24.34 -6.22
N ALA A 147 -2.33 24.74 -5.05
CA ALA A 147 -2.41 26.11 -4.58
C ALA A 147 -2.03 27.04 -5.75
N PRO A 148 -2.84 28.07 -6.06
CA PRO A 148 -2.57 28.94 -7.18
C PRO A 148 -1.15 29.47 -7.03
N ALA A 149 -0.34 29.35 -8.10
CA ALA A 149 1.05 29.76 -8.10
C ALA A 149 1.19 31.15 -7.45
N PRO A 150 2.19 31.36 -6.58
CA PRO A 150 2.34 32.64 -5.88
C PRO A 150 2.44 33.75 -6.93
N LYS A 151 1.41 34.60 -6.97
CA LYS A 151 1.42 35.80 -7.81
C LYS A 151 2.67 36.59 -7.41
N PRO A 152 3.55 36.98 -8.35
CA PRO A 152 4.73 37.75 -8.01
C PRO A 152 4.29 39.03 -7.31
N GLY A 153 4.52 39.07 -6.00
CA GLY A 153 4.10 40.18 -5.16
C GLY A 153 4.85 41.45 -5.53
N LEU A 154 4.13 42.57 -5.49
CA LEU A 154 4.61 43.95 -5.73
C LEU A 154 5.92 44.28 -4.98
N ALA A 155 6.24 43.56 -3.90
CA ALA A 155 7.47 43.66 -3.13
C ALA A 155 8.76 43.39 -3.95
N GLY A 156 8.71 42.57 -5.00
CA GLY A 156 9.86 42.35 -5.89
C GLY A 156 10.22 43.60 -6.70
N TRP A 157 9.19 44.33 -7.18
CA TRP A 157 9.38 45.56 -7.94
C TRP A 157 9.93 46.70 -7.08
N VAL A 158 9.51 46.80 -5.81
CA VAL A 158 10.04 47.82 -4.88
C VAL A 158 11.54 47.63 -4.65
N LYS A 159 12.02 46.39 -4.50
CA LYS A 159 13.45 46.11 -4.35
C LYS A 159 14.25 46.46 -5.61
N LEU A 160 13.71 46.14 -6.79
CA LEU A 160 14.34 46.46 -8.07
C LEU A 160 14.45 47.98 -8.29
N LEU A 161 13.40 48.73 -7.95
CA LEU A 161 13.38 50.19 -8.07
C LEU A 161 14.37 50.84 -7.09
N ALA A 162 14.46 50.35 -5.85
CA ALA A 162 15.43 50.83 -4.87
C ALA A 162 16.89 50.62 -5.34
N VAL A 163 17.21 49.43 -5.88
CA VAL A 163 18.54 49.14 -6.43
C VAL A 163 18.85 50.04 -7.63
N ALA A 164 17.89 50.25 -8.53
CA ALA A 164 18.06 51.13 -9.67
C ALA A 164 18.33 52.59 -9.26
N VAL A 165 17.62 53.11 -8.25
CA VAL A 165 17.84 54.46 -7.72
C VAL A 165 19.22 54.60 -7.08
N VAL A 166 19.64 53.61 -6.28
CA VAL A 166 20.98 53.61 -5.67
C VAL A 166 22.08 53.61 -6.75
N LEU A 167 21.95 52.74 -7.76
CA LEU A 167 22.90 52.70 -8.88
C LEU A 167 22.91 54.02 -9.66
N TYR A 168 21.76 54.65 -9.86
CA TYR A 168 21.66 55.94 -10.53
C TYR A 168 22.36 57.05 -9.72
N VAL A 169 22.16 57.09 -8.39
CA VAL A 169 22.85 58.06 -7.51
C VAL A 169 24.36 57.84 -7.54
N ILE A 170 24.81 56.58 -7.46
CA ILE A 170 26.25 56.25 -7.59
C ILE A 170 26.79 56.70 -8.95
N PHE A 171 26.05 56.49 -10.03
CA PHE A 171 26.42 56.94 -11.37
C PHE A 171 26.54 58.46 -11.45
N LEU A 172 25.60 59.22 -10.86
CA LEU A 172 25.67 60.69 -10.81
C LEU A 172 26.88 61.17 -9.99
N ILE A 173 27.21 60.50 -8.89
CA ILE A 173 28.42 60.79 -8.10
C ILE A 173 29.66 60.52 -8.95
N PHE A 174 29.72 59.39 -9.67
CA PHE A 174 30.82 59.08 -10.57
C PHE A 174 30.97 60.10 -11.69
N LEU A 175 29.87 60.56 -12.31
CA LEU A 175 29.91 61.63 -13.31
C LEU A 175 30.47 62.93 -12.74
N ARG A 176 30.10 63.28 -11.50
CA ARG A 176 30.61 64.47 -10.82
C ARG A 176 32.11 64.36 -10.50
N ILE A 177 32.58 63.19 -10.08
CA ILE A 177 33.99 62.94 -9.77
C ILE A 177 34.84 62.82 -11.04
N SER A 178 34.28 62.29 -12.12
CA SER A 178 35.01 62.02 -13.38
C SER A 178 35.27 63.27 -14.24
N GLY A 179 34.92 64.47 -13.77
CA GLY A 179 35.45 65.71 -14.33
C GLY A 179 35.16 65.93 -15.82
N ARG A 180 33.94 65.59 -16.28
CA ARG A 180 33.41 66.09 -17.56
C ARG A 180 32.56 67.33 -17.29
N GLY A 181 33.24 68.38 -16.83
CA GLY A 181 32.79 69.75 -16.66
C GLY A 181 33.99 70.65 -16.89
#